data_AF-A0A7K1G035-F1
#
_entry.id   AF-A0A7K1G035-F1
#
_cell.length_a   1.000
_cell.length_b   1.000
_cell.length_c   1.000
_cell.angle_alpha   90.00
_cell.angle_beta   90.00
_cell.angle_gamma   90.00
#
_symmetry.space_group_name_H-M   'P 1'
#
loop_
_entity.id
_entity.type
_entity.pdbx_description
1 polymer ?
#
loop_
_entity_poly.entity_id
_entity_poly.type
_entity_poly.pdbx_seq_one_letter_code
_entity_poly.pdbx_strand_id
1 'polypeptide(L)'
;MKKIILLAAAIIISACSSTKTDGDKWIGQTKRSIMKSLGAPVRTLNNDTNGEILIYADQVYTNSENQNGSTMVGSNYWKYTFVYINNEGKVSSWRNEKQEYPPQQIDAKKLIGVDDNMVSVK
;
A
#
# COMPACT_ATOMS: atom_id res chain seq x y z
N MET A 1 39.12 22.07 -22.77
CA MET A 1 38.69 20.87 -22.03
C MET A 1 37.89 21.15 -20.73
N LYS A 2 37.34 22.38 -20.52
CA LYS A 2 36.49 22.68 -19.32
C LYS A 2 34.98 22.56 -19.56
N LYS A 3 34.54 22.54 -20.83
CA LYS A 3 33.10 22.50 -21.19
C LYS A 3 32.48 21.10 -21.16
N ILE A 4 33.30 20.04 -21.18
CA ILE A 4 32.82 18.64 -21.16
C ILE A 4 32.42 18.22 -19.73
N ILE A 5 33.07 18.78 -18.71
CA ILE A 5 32.79 18.50 -17.30
C ILE A 5 31.37 18.98 -16.90
N LEU A 6 30.92 20.11 -17.47
CA LEU A 6 29.56 20.63 -17.24
C LEU A 6 28.47 19.75 -17.85
N LEU A 7 28.76 19.05 -18.96
CA LEU A 7 27.78 18.19 -19.64
C LEU A 7 27.59 16.86 -18.89
N ALA A 8 28.65 16.33 -18.25
CA ALA A 8 28.59 15.11 -17.47
C ALA A 8 27.78 15.29 -16.15
N ALA A 9 27.82 16.47 -15.54
CA ALA A 9 27.07 16.76 -14.31
C ALA A 9 25.55 16.82 -14.52
N ALA A 10 25.08 17.21 -15.71
CA ALA A 10 23.65 17.34 -16.00
C ALA A 10 22.93 15.99 -16.13
N ILE A 11 23.65 14.92 -16.50
CA ILE A 11 23.08 13.58 -16.72
C ILE A 11 22.78 12.86 -15.39
N ILE A 12 23.42 13.25 -14.29
CA ILE A 12 23.26 12.59 -12.99
C ILE A 12 21.96 13.03 -12.29
N ILE A 13 21.40 14.18 -12.66
CA ILE A 13 20.25 14.79 -11.95
C ILE A 13 18.89 14.27 -12.47
N SER A 14 18.85 13.57 -13.61
CA SER A 14 17.60 13.09 -14.22
C SER A 14 17.14 11.70 -13.76
N ALA A 15 17.87 11.02 -12.87
CA ALA A 15 17.55 9.66 -12.45
C ALA A 15 16.43 9.56 -11.39
N CYS A 16 16.02 10.65 -10.76
CA CYS A 16 14.90 10.68 -9.81
C CYS A 16 13.57 11.00 -10.50
N SER A 17 13.13 10.18 -11.45
CA SER A 17 11.71 10.19 -11.84
C SER A 17 10.97 9.20 -10.95
N SER A 18 10.38 9.68 -9.84
CA SER A 18 9.43 8.86 -9.08
C SER A 18 8.19 8.64 -9.93
N THR A 19 7.89 7.38 -10.23
CA THR A 19 6.63 6.99 -10.86
C THR A 19 5.49 7.31 -9.90
N LYS A 20 4.68 8.31 -10.26
CA LYS A 20 3.51 8.68 -9.46
C LYS A 20 2.54 7.52 -9.43
N THR A 21 2.18 7.05 -8.23
CA THR A 21 1.13 6.03 -8.07
C THR A 21 -0.23 6.68 -7.91
N ASP A 22 -1.32 5.95 -8.20
CA ASP A 22 -2.69 6.43 -7.97
C ASP A 22 -2.95 6.88 -6.52
N GLY A 23 -2.13 6.38 -5.58
CA GLY A 23 -2.16 6.72 -4.17
C GLY A 23 -1.58 8.10 -3.85
N ASP A 24 -0.71 8.65 -4.69
CA ASP A 24 0.08 9.84 -4.36
C ASP A 24 -0.78 11.10 -4.21
N LYS A 25 -1.93 11.15 -4.90
CA LYS A 25 -2.90 12.25 -4.78
C LYS A 25 -3.53 12.36 -3.39
N TRP A 26 -3.46 11.29 -2.61
CA TRP A 26 -4.04 11.20 -1.28
C TRP A 26 -3.07 11.62 -0.18
N ILE A 27 -1.77 11.71 -0.47
CA ILE A 27 -0.76 12.11 0.52
C ILE A 27 -1.09 13.52 1.05
N GLY A 28 -1.06 13.67 2.38
CA GLY A 28 -1.42 14.90 3.09
C GLY A 28 -2.93 15.13 3.27
N GLN A 29 -3.80 14.35 2.60
CA GLN A 29 -5.24 14.42 2.84
C GLN A 29 -5.60 13.86 4.21
N THR A 30 -6.70 14.34 4.79
CA THR A 30 -7.17 13.84 6.09
C THR A 30 -7.77 12.45 5.98
N LYS A 31 -7.67 11.65 7.06
CA LYS A 31 -8.35 10.36 7.21
C LYS A 31 -9.82 10.42 6.77
N ARG A 32 -10.53 11.47 7.20
CA ARG A 32 -11.94 11.70 6.86
C ARG A 32 -12.17 11.85 5.35
N SER A 33 -11.28 12.56 4.66
CA SER A 33 -11.35 12.72 3.20
C SER A 33 -11.23 11.36 2.48
N ILE A 34 -10.26 10.54 2.92
CA ILE A 34 -10.06 9.20 2.38
C ILE A 34 -11.26 8.30 2.63
N MET A 35 -11.75 8.23 3.87
CA MET A 35 -12.89 7.40 4.21
C MET A 35 -14.18 7.84 3.50
N LYS A 36 -14.32 9.14 3.18
CA LYS A 36 -15.43 9.61 2.35
C LYS A 36 -15.30 9.15 0.89
N SER A 37 -14.08 9.01 0.37
CA SER A 37 -13.84 8.59 -1.00
C SER A 37 -13.81 7.08 -1.20
N LEU A 38 -13.27 6.32 -0.24
CA LEU A 38 -13.08 4.86 -0.33
C LEU A 38 -14.11 4.07 0.48
N GLY A 39 -14.86 4.72 1.37
CA GLY A 39 -15.72 4.05 2.34
C GLY A 39 -14.99 3.68 3.63
N ALA A 40 -15.61 2.80 4.41
CA ALA A 40 -15.01 2.31 5.65
C ALA A 40 -13.94 1.26 5.36
N PRO A 41 -12.78 1.31 6.03
CA PRO A 41 -11.76 0.26 5.88
C PRO A 41 -12.28 -1.08 6.44
N VAL A 42 -11.83 -2.18 5.84
CA VAL A 42 -12.14 -3.53 6.34
C VAL A 42 -11.47 -3.80 7.69
N ARG A 43 -10.36 -3.10 7.96
CA ARG A 43 -9.64 -3.16 9.23
C ARG A 43 -8.85 -1.86 9.45
N THR A 44 -8.78 -1.42 10.70
CA THR A 44 -7.87 -0.36 11.13
C THR A 44 -6.91 -0.94 12.15
N LEU A 45 -5.61 -0.67 11.96
CA LEU A 45 -4.56 -1.03 12.90
C LEU A 45 -3.99 0.24 13.51
N ASN A 46 -4.00 0.35 14.84
CA ASN A 46 -3.37 1.46 15.54
C ASN A 46 -1.91 1.11 15.84
N ASN A 47 -1.02 2.07 15.61
CA ASN A 47 0.35 2.07 16.07
C ASN A 47 0.53 3.33 16.91
N ASP A 48 0.53 3.20 18.23
CA ASP A 48 0.58 4.35 19.15
C ASP A 48 1.77 5.29 18.91
N THR A 49 2.83 4.80 18.24
CA THR A 49 4.00 5.60 17.86
C THR A 49 3.87 6.23 16.46
N ASN A 50 3.33 5.49 15.49
CA ASN A 50 3.38 5.85 14.07
C ASN A 50 2.01 6.20 13.44
N GLY A 51 0.96 6.28 14.24
CA GLY A 51 -0.40 6.64 13.84
C GLY A 51 -1.27 5.42 13.61
N GLU A 52 -1.89 5.30 12.44
CA GLU A 52 -2.78 4.17 12.14
C GLU A 52 -2.66 3.73 10.68
N ILE A 53 -3.05 2.48 10.42
CA ILE A 53 -3.08 1.89 9.09
C ILE A 53 -4.54 1.54 8.79
N LEU A 54 -5.10 2.17 7.75
CA LEU A 54 -6.39 1.79 7.21
C LEU A 54 -6.17 0.75 6.12
N ILE A 55 -6.85 -0.39 6.24
CA ILE A 55 -6.73 -1.50 5.30
C ILE A 55 -8.05 -1.60 4.53
N TYR A 56 -7.95 -1.54 3.21
CA TYR A 56 -9.04 -1.83 2.28
C TYR A 56 -8.65 -3.07 1.49
N ALA A 57 -9.64 -3.91 1.17
CA ALA A 57 -9.41 -5.16 0.48
C ALA A 57 -10.63 -5.54 -0.36
N ASP A 58 -10.40 -5.71 -1.67
CA ASP A 58 -11.42 -6.15 -2.62
C ASP A 58 -11.04 -7.51 -3.18
N GLN A 59 -11.96 -8.47 -3.16
CA GLN A 59 -11.77 -9.75 -3.81
C GLN A 59 -12.02 -9.62 -5.31
N VAL A 60 -11.03 -10.01 -6.11
CA VAL A 60 -11.09 -9.99 -7.56
C VAL A 60 -11.14 -11.42 -8.08
N TYR A 61 -12.17 -11.73 -8.86
CA TYR A 61 -12.31 -13.01 -9.55
C TYR A 61 -11.92 -12.80 -11.01
N THR A 62 -10.92 -13.55 -11.48
CA THR A 62 -10.60 -13.59 -12.90
C THR A 62 -11.27 -14.83 -13.50
N ASN A 63 -12.38 -14.61 -14.20
CA ASN A 63 -12.92 -15.65 -15.06
C ASN A 63 -12.01 -15.78 -16.27
N SER A 64 -11.45 -16.98 -16.49
CA SER A 64 -10.90 -17.31 -17.80
C SER A 64 -12.09 -17.37 -18.77
N GLU A 65 -12.18 -16.42 -19.69
CA GLU A 65 -13.14 -16.47 -20.80
C GLU A 65 -12.82 -17.68 -21.69
N ASN A 66 -13.24 -18.87 -21.29
CA ASN A 66 -13.35 -20.01 -22.17
C ASN A 66 -14.83 -20.14 -22.53
N GLN A 67 -15.18 -19.58 -23.69
CA GLN A 67 -16.51 -19.68 -24.31
C GLN A 67 -16.91 -21.11 -24.71
N ASN A 68 -16.10 -22.14 -24.41
CA ASN A 68 -16.45 -23.53 -24.68
C ASN A 68 -15.85 -24.47 -23.63
N GLY A 69 -16.72 -25.00 -22.77
CA GLY A 69 -16.56 -26.31 -22.14
C GLY A 69 -15.36 -26.51 -21.22
N SER A 70 -15.47 -26.04 -19.98
CA SER A 70 -15.12 -26.80 -18.75
C SER A 70 -15.22 -25.83 -17.57
N THR A 71 -15.85 -26.23 -16.48
CA THR A 71 -16.04 -25.43 -15.25
C THR A 71 -14.69 -25.25 -14.54
N MET A 72 -13.80 -24.44 -15.12
CA MET A 72 -12.53 -24.10 -14.48
C MET A 72 -12.81 -23.11 -13.37
N VAL A 73 -12.42 -23.48 -12.14
CA VAL A 73 -12.43 -22.60 -10.97
C VAL A 73 -11.62 -21.35 -11.34
N GLY A 74 -12.31 -20.23 -11.56
CA GLY A 74 -11.66 -18.95 -11.83
C GLY A 74 -10.70 -18.62 -10.69
N SER A 75 -9.45 -18.27 -11.02
CA SER A 75 -8.51 -17.82 -10.01
C SER A 75 -9.04 -16.54 -9.36
N ASN A 76 -8.82 -16.41 -8.05
CA ASN A 76 -9.16 -15.22 -7.32
C ASN A 76 -7.95 -14.68 -6.57
N TYR A 77 -7.98 -13.40 -6.29
CA TYR A 77 -7.00 -12.75 -5.44
C TYR A 77 -7.63 -11.58 -4.70
N TRP A 78 -6.97 -11.12 -3.66
CA TRP A 78 -7.35 -9.94 -2.91
C TRP A 78 -6.45 -8.77 -3.32
N LYS A 79 -7.09 -7.68 -3.76
CA LYS A 79 -6.43 -6.40 -4.00
C LYS A 79 -6.49 -5.60 -2.71
N TYR A 80 -5.34 -5.43 -2.07
CA TYR A 80 -5.19 -4.65 -0.86
C TYR A 80 -4.74 -3.23 -1.15
N THR A 81 -5.28 -2.30 -0.37
CA THR A 81 -4.80 -0.94 -0.26
C THR A 81 -4.56 -0.63 1.21
N PHE A 82 -3.31 -0.34 1.55
CA PHE A 82 -2.86 0.11 2.86
C PHE A 82 -2.67 1.62 2.82
N VAL A 83 -3.41 2.33 3.65
CA VAL A 83 -3.30 3.78 3.82
C VAL A 83 -2.71 4.05 5.19
N TYR A 84 -1.51 4.60 5.22
CA TYR A 84 -0.83 4.94 6.46
C TYR A 84 -1.19 6.38 6.83
N ILE A 85 -1.68 6.56 8.05
CA ILE A 85 -2.12 7.83 8.61
C ILE A 85 -1.15 8.18 9.73
N ASN A 86 -0.57 9.38 9.68
CA ASN A 86 0.31 9.87 10.74
C ASN A 86 -0.47 10.36 11.98
N ASN A 87 0.25 10.74 13.02
CA ASN A 87 -0.32 11.25 14.27
C ASN A 87 -1.13 12.56 14.11
N GLU A 88 -1.00 13.27 12.98
CA GLU A 88 -1.85 14.43 12.65
C GLU A 88 -3.19 14.04 12.00
N GLY A 89 -3.43 12.74 11.77
CA GLY A 89 -4.62 12.24 11.09
C GLY A 89 -4.59 12.44 9.57
N LYS A 90 -3.41 12.58 8.97
CA LYS A 90 -3.22 12.74 7.52
C LYS A 90 -2.51 11.55 6.90
N VAL A 91 -2.78 11.30 5.62
CA VAL A 91 -2.09 10.24 4.86
C VAL A 91 -0.61 10.57 4.75
N SER A 92 0.25 9.70 5.28
CA SER A 92 1.71 9.77 5.17
C SER A 92 2.24 8.94 4.00
N SER A 93 1.64 7.78 3.76
CA SER A 93 2.01 6.91 2.64
C SER A 93 0.86 6.00 2.20
N TRP A 94 1.03 5.43 1.01
CA TRP A 94 0.04 4.59 0.35
C TRP A 94 0.72 3.38 -0.27
N ARG A 95 0.13 2.18 -0.12
CA ARG A 95 0.67 0.96 -0.70
C ARG A 95 -0.45 0.07 -1.21
N ASN A 96 -0.32 -0.43 -2.44
CA ASN A 96 -1.23 -1.42 -3.01
C ASN A 96 -0.51 -2.75 -3.15
N GLU A 97 -1.19 -3.85 -2.83
CA GLU A 97 -0.65 -5.20 -2.95
C GLU A 97 -1.69 -6.18 -3.46
N LYS A 98 -1.24 -7.24 -4.14
CA LYS A 98 -2.05 -8.40 -4.48
C LYS A 98 -1.66 -9.54 -3.55
N GLN A 99 -2.64 -10.16 -2.90
CA GLN A 99 -2.45 -11.26 -1.96
C GLN A 99 -3.45 -12.38 -2.26
N GLU A 100 -3.12 -13.61 -1.86
CA GLU A 100 -3.99 -14.78 -2.08
C GLU A 100 -4.88 -15.08 -0.86
N TYR A 101 -4.66 -14.39 0.25
CA TYR A 101 -5.39 -14.60 1.50
C TYR A 101 -6.31 -13.43 1.85
N PRO A 102 -7.45 -13.71 2.52
CA PRO A 102 -8.41 -12.71 2.95
C PRO A 102 -7.93 -11.86 4.15
N PRO A 103 -8.58 -10.71 4.42
CA PRO A 103 -8.06 -9.70 5.37
C PRO A 103 -7.88 -10.18 6.80
N GLN A 104 -8.63 -11.21 7.18
CA GLN A 104 -8.56 -11.83 8.50
C GLN A 104 -7.22 -12.52 8.76
N GLN A 105 -6.49 -12.92 7.70
CA GLN A 105 -5.19 -13.58 7.79
C GLN A 105 -4.01 -12.60 7.74
N ILE A 106 -4.26 -11.29 7.68
CA ILE A 106 -3.18 -10.29 7.77
C ILE A 106 -2.55 -10.32 9.16
N ASP A 107 -1.22 -10.51 9.17
CA ASP A 107 -0.38 -10.29 10.34
C ASP A 107 -0.23 -8.80 10.64
N ALA A 108 -0.99 -8.34 11.63
CA ALA A 108 -0.95 -6.96 12.09
C ALA A 108 0.40 -6.56 12.70
N LYS A 109 1.10 -7.49 13.37
CA LYS A 109 2.39 -7.18 14.01
C LYS A 109 3.43 -6.82 12.98
N LYS A 110 3.50 -7.63 11.91
CA LYS A 110 4.39 -7.39 10.76
C LYS A 110 4.12 -6.03 10.10
N LEU A 111 2.86 -5.62 9.98
CA LEU A 111 2.50 -4.33 9.37
C LEU A 111 2.79 -3.12 10.27
N ILE A 112 2.64 -3.27 11.58
CA ILE A 112 2.90 -2.22 12.57
C ILE A 112 4.42 -2.09 12.81
N GLY A 113 5.21 -3.09 12.42
CA GLY A 113 6.66 -3.12 12.63
C GLY A 113 7.04 -3.44 14.09
N VAL A 114 6.17 -4.15 14.80
CA VAL A 114 6.52 -4.67 16.14
C VAL A 114 7.37 -5.92 15.92
N ASP A 115 8.69 -5.77 16.05
CA ASP A 115 9.61 -6.90 16.06
C ASP A 115 9.24 -7.87 17.20
N ASP A 116 9.07 -9.15 16.90
CA ASP A 116 8.80 -10.22 17.88
C ASP A 116 9.97 -10.43 18.89
N ASN A 117 11.06 -9.67 18.78
CA ASN A 117 12.22 -9.75 19.68
C ASN A 117 12.06 -9.01 21.02
N MET A 118 10.90 -8.41 21.31
CA MET A 118 10.65 -7.69 22.57
C MET A 118 9.93 -8.52 23.65
N VAL A 119 9.81 -9.85 23.48
CA VAL A 119 9.30 -10.77 24.51
C VAL A 119 10.38 -11.77 24.91
N SER A 120 11.46 -11.29 25.53
CA SER A 120 12.25 -12.11 26.47
C SER A 120 13.22 -11.25 27.27
N VAL A 121 12.73 -10.58 28.31
CA VAL A 121 13.44 -10.46 29.59
C VAL A 121 12.38 -10.23 30.68
N LYS A 122 12.05 -11.27 31.42
CA LYS A 122 11.77 -11.20 32.85
C LYS A 122 12.16 -12.51 33.50
#